data_AF-A0A813K6H4-F1
#
_entry.id   AF-A0A813K6H4-F1
#
_cell.length_a   1.000
_cell.length_b   1.000
_cell.length_c   1.000
_cell.angle_alpha   90.00
_cell.angle_beta   90.00
_cell.angle_gamma   90.00
#
_symmetry.space_group_name_H-M   'P 1'
#
loop_
_entity.id
_entity.type
_entity.pdbx_description
1 polymer ?
#
loop_
_entity_poly.entity_id
_entity_poly.type
_entity_poly.pdbx_seq_one_letter_code
_entity_poly.pdbx_strand_id
1 'polypeptide(L)'
;MHFAGQGAEKLYNTALLEFKASKFDALTEMHVLTSTLKAVSTVLMADGMEQCRKCMGGHGFLNAAGVGPQYLSALPQATYEGDFVVLSIQVGQQLLNAVSSKMKGKTSNPKTPSLQYVYEYDPAKPQLPPKAAELDSLLQNHDFLMAALKSRANYVHYASAQIFQEEVAAAGGKMGPETLDTVKIEFMRMTYAHAYVLYSDFFKQRLTELETQSPKVASVLKLVFELFCFTVMDQSYDVGCGFGDFVAAGALPANGQGQLLRRIKQLLKDIRPHAVPLVDGWNIPDFLLNSVLGRYDGRVYESLYESTKNEPLNETDISEGYYKHLQYLLHPERKSQDQAAAASAAPAPPSAGRAAL
;
A
#
# COMPACT_ATOMS: atom_id res chain seq x y z
N MET A 1 -3.18 5.36 7.02
CA MET A 1 -3.94 5.73 5.80
C MET A 1 -5.32 6.30 6.13
N HIS A 2 -6.24 5.57 6.78
CA HIS A 2 -7.61 6.07 7.05
C HIS A 2 -7.70 7.46 7.72
N PHE A 3 -6.96 7.68 8.81
CA PHE A 3 -6.95 9.00 9.48
C PHE A 3 -6.39 10.12 8.60
N ALA A 4 -5.45 9.82 7.71
CA ALA A 4 -4.97 10.81 6.73
C ALA A 4 -6.03 11.11 5.68
N GLY A 5 -6.84 10.12 5.27
CA GLY A 5 -8.02 10.34 4.41
C GLY A 5 -9.04 11.28 5.07
N GLN A 6 -9.38 11.05 6.34
CA GLN A 6 -10.26 11.94 7.10
C GLN A 6 -9.67 13.35 7.26
N GLY A 7 -8.36 13.45 7.50
CA GLY A 7 -7.65 14.73 7.57
C GLY A 7 -7.69 15.49 6.24
N ALA A 8 -7.39 14.81 5.14
CA ALA A 8 -7.45 15.37 3.79
C ALA A 8 -8.86 15.83 3.40
N GLU A 9 -9.90 15.06 3.76
CA GLU A 9 -11.29 15.44 3.53
C GLU A 9 -11.69 16.72 4.29
N LYS A 10 -11.30 16.84 5.57
CA LYS A 10 -11.53 18.06 6.36
C LYS A 10 -10.86 19.29 5.73
N LEU A 11 -9.61 19.13 5.28
CA LEU A 11 -8.85 20.17 4.60
C LEU A 11 -9.51 20.54 3.26
N TYR A 12 -9.90 19.56 2.45
CA TYR A 12 -10.60 19.75 1.19
C TYR A 12 -11.90 20.55 1.36
N ASN A 13 -12.71 20.19 2.35
CA ASN A 13 -13.95 20.89 2.65
C ASN A 13 -13.72 22.37 3.04
N THR A 14 -12.62 22.64 3.75
CA THR A 14 -12.23 24.01 4.10
C THR A 14 -11.77 24.78 2.87
N ALA A 15 -10.92 24.18 2.03
CA ALA A 15 -10.45 24.79 0.79
C ALA A 15 -11.59 25.06 -0.20
N LEU A 16 -12.60 24.18 -0.25
CA LEU A 16 -13.77 24.37 -1.10
C LEU A 16 -14.55 25.66 -0.76
N LEU A 17 -14.60 26.05 0.53
CA LEU A 17 -15.21 27.31 0.95
C LEU A 17 -14.39 28.51 0.47
N GLU A 18 -13.06 28.42 0.50
CA GLU A 18 -12.16 29.45 -0.02
C GLU A 18 -12.28 29.59 -1.55
N PHE A 19 -12.37 28.47 -2.27
CA PHE A 19 -12.54 28.46 -3.73
C PHE A 19 -13.86 29.11 -4.15
N LYS A 20 -14.95 28.89 -3.40
CA LYS A 20 -16.23 29.59 -3.62
C LYS A 20 -16.12 31.10 -3.42
N ALA A 21 -15.19 31.55 -2.58
CA ALA A 21 -14.85 32.96 -2.39
C ALA A 21 -13.75 33.47 -3.34
N SER A 22 -13.42 32.72 -4.39
CA SER A 22 -12.37 33.03 -5.37
C SER A 22 -10.96 33.20 -4.76
N LYS A 23 -10.69 32.55 -3.62
CA LYS A 23 -9.36 32.48 -3.01
C LYS A 23 -8.74 31.12 -3.31
N PHE A 24 -7.58 31.11 -3.96
CA PHE A 24 -6.94 29.88 -4.45
C PHE A 24 -5.62 29.54 -3.73
N ASP A 25 -5.36 30.14 -2.57
CA ASP A 25 -4.08 29.95 -1.86
C ASP A 25 -3.88 28.51 -1.37
N ALA A 26 -4.97 27.81 -1.01
CA ALA A 26 -4.95 26.41 -0.59
C ALA A 26 -4.75 25.41 -1.75
N LEU A 27 -4.80 25.84 -3.02
CA LEU A 27 -4.75 24.93 -4.16
C LEU A 27 -3.44 24.13 -4.22
N THR A 28 -2.31 24.78 -3.96
CA THR A 28 -1.00 24.14 -3.95
C THR A 28 -0.89 23.10 -2.83
N GLU A 29 -1.36 23.42 -1.63
CA GLU A 29 -1.41 22.47 -0.51
C GLU A 29 -2.26 21.25 -0.85
N MET A 30 -3.48 21.46 -1.37
CA MET A 30 -4.37 20.35 -1.74
C MET A 30 -3.70 19.44 -2.76
N HIS A 31 -3.09 20.00 -3.79
CA HIS A 31 -2.40 19.23 -4.81
C HIS A 31 -1.27 18.39 -4.22
N VAL A 32 -0.37 18.98 -3.42
CA VAL A 32 0.75 18.25 -2.79
C VAL A 32 0.21 17.14 -1.89
N LEU A 33 -0.78 17.46 -1.05
CA LEU A 33 -1.37 16.53 -0.10
C LEU A 33 -2.03 15.34 -0.82
N THR A 34 -2.95 15.60 -1.76
CA THR A 34 -3.69 14.54 -2.44
C THR A 34 -2.81 13.71 -3.35
N SER A 35 -1.86 14.33 -4.07
CA SER A 35 -0.91 13.60 -4.91
C SER A 35 -0.02 12.68 -4.07
N THR A 36 0.49 13.16 -2.93
CA THR A 36 1.32 12.35 -2.02
C THR A 36 0.53 11.18 -1.43
N LEU A 37 -0.65 11.47 -0.85
CA LEU A 37 -1.47 10.46 -0.19
C LEU A 37 -1.96 9.41 -1.18
N LYS A 38 -2.40 9.83 -2.37
CA LYS A 38 -2.86 8.91 -3.40
C LYS A 38 -1.71 8.04 -3.89
N ALA A 39 -0.57 8.63 -4.27
CA ALA A 39 0.58 7.89 -4.78
C ALA A 39 1.02 6.77 -3.83
N VAL A 40 1.21 7.09 -2.54
CA VAL A 40 1.73 6.12 -1.58
C VAL A 40 0.65 5.19 -1.03
N SER A 41 -0.57 5.68 -0.75
CA SER A 41 -1.61 4.83 -0.18
C SER A 41 -2.02 3.70 -1.11
N THR A 42 -2.10 3.96 -2.42
CA THR A 42 -2.54 2.94 -3.38
C THR A 42 -1.49 1.86 -3.60
N VAL A 43 -0.20 2.21 -3.56
CA VAL A 43 0.89 1.22 -3.64
C VAL A 43 0.92 0.37 -2.37
N LEU A 44 0.91 1.00 -1.18
CA LEU A 44 0.90 0.27 0.09
C LEU A 44 -0.33 -0.62 0.25
N MET A 45 -1.49 -0.19 -0.27
CA MET A 45 -2.71 -0.98 -0.29
C MET A 45 -2.55 -2.22 -1.18
N ALA A 46 -2.05 -2.06 -2.41
CA ALA A 46 -1.85 -3.18 -3.33
C ALA A 46 -0.88 -4.23 -2.75
N ASP A 47 0.27 -3.79 -2.24
CA ASP A 47 1.25 -4.66 -1.60
C ASP A 47 0.69 -5.33 -0.34
N GLY A 48 -0.05 -4.58 0.47
CA GLY A 48 -0.69 -5.07 1.69
C GLY A 48 -1.72 -6.16 1.42
N MET A 49 -2.57 -5.99 0.40
CA MET A 49 -3.58 -6.99 0.02
C MET A 49 -2.93 -8.30 -0.46
N GLU A 50 -1.88 -8.21 -1.26
CA GLU A 50 -1.15 -9.41 -1.71
C GLU A 50 -0.44 -10.10 -0.53
N GLN A 51 0.08 -9.35 0.45
CA GLN A 51 0.61 -9.94 1.67
C GLN A 51 -0.48 -10.64 2.49
N CYS A 52 -1.65 -10.03 2.65
CA CYS A 52 -2.79 -10.69 3.30
C CYS A 52 -3.16 -12.01 2.62
N ARG A 53 -3.16 -12.04 1.27
CA ARG A 53 -3.39 -13.28 0.50
C ARG A 53 -2.34 -14.35 0.81
N LYS A 54 -1.06 -13.98 0.82
CA LYS A 54 0.04 -14.90 1.15
C LYS A 54 -0.05 -15.44 2.58
N CYS A 55 -0.45 -14.61 3.55
CA CYS A 55 -0.63 -15.03 4.94
C CYS A 55 -1.72 -16.10 5.13
N MET A 56 -2.67 -16.22 4.20
CA MET A 56 -3.70 -17.27 4.22
C MET A 56 -3.23 -18.60 3.60
N GLY A 57 -1.96 -18.71 3.19
CA GLY A 57 -1.38 -19.92 2.63
C GLY A 57 -2.08 -20.37 1.34
N GLY A 58 -2.18 -21.68 1.12
CA GLY A 58 -2.78 -22.26 -0.09
C GLY A 58 -4.26 -21.88 -0.26
N HIS A 59 -5.02 -21.79 0.84
CA HIS A 59 -6.44 -21.41 0.77
C HIS A 59 -6.66 -19.97 0.32
N GLY A 60 -5.69 -19.07 0.55
CA GLY A 60 -5.73 -17.70 0.04
C GLY A 60 -5.69 -17.61 -1.49
N PHE A 61 -5.34 -18.68 -2.21
CA PHE A 61 -5.39 -18.72 -3.67
C PHE A 61 -6.80 -19.01 -4.22
N LEU A 62 -7.69 -19.56 -3.40
CA LEU A 62 -9.05 -19.88 -3.83
C LEU A 62 -9.85 -18.61 -4.06
N ASN A 63 -10.68 -18.60 -5.10
CA ASN A 63 -11.60 -17.48 -5.36
C ASN A 63 -12.51 -17.20 -4.15
N ALA A 64 -12.96 -18.26 -3.48
CA ALA A 64 -13.76 -18.22 -2.27
C ALA A 64 -13.09 -17.51 -1.08
N ALA A 65 -11.76 -17.37 -1.06
CA ALA A 65 -11.06 -16.59 -0.05
C ALA A 65 -11.37 -15.09 -0.11
N GLY A 66 -11.97 -14.61 -1.20
CA GLY A 66 -12.45 -13.23 -1.37
C GLY A 66 -11.35 -12.20 -1.68
N VAL A 67 -10.16 -12.34 -1.08
CA VAL A 67 -9.07 -11.38 -1.23
C VAL A 67 -8.57 -11.26 -2.69
N GLY A 68 -8.58 -12.34 -3.46
CA GLY A 68 -8.11 -12.35 -4.85
C GLY A 68 -8.95 -11.42 -5.75
N PRO A 69 -10.27 -11.66 -5.86
CA PRO A 69 -11.19 -10.75 -6.56
C PRO A 69 -11.15 -9.30 -6.06
N GLN A 70 -11.06 -9.11 -4.75
CA GLN A 70 -10.97 -7.77 -4.15
C GLN A 70 -9.67 -7.08 -4.56
N TYR A 71 -8.55 -7.78 -4.53
CA TYR A 71 -7.26 -7.26 -4.96
C TYR A 71 -7.30 -6.86 -6.44
N LEU A 72 -7.86 -7.69 -7.32
CA LEU A 72 -8.03 -7.35 -8.74
C LEU A 72 -8.90 -6.10 -8.94
N SER A 73 -9.90 -5.89 -8.09
CA SER A 73 -10.78 -4.72 -8.13
C SER A 73 -10.10 -3.45 -7.60
N ALA A 74 -9.19 -3.61 -6.63
CA ALA A 74 -8.47 -2.50 -6.00
C ALA A 74 -7.20 -2.08 -6.78
N LEU A 75 -6.54 -3.03 -7.45
CA LEU A 75 -5.28 -2.84 -8.17
C LEU A 75 -5.28 -1.64 -9.14
N PRO A 76 -6.35 -1.38 -9.93
CA PRO A 76 -6.35 -0.23 -10.83
C PRO A 76 -6.25 1.13 -10.14
N GLN A 77 -6.56 1.23 -8.84
CA GLN A 77 -6.43 2.47 -8.07
C GLN A 77 -4.95 2.94 -7.98
N ALA A 78 -3.99 2.01 -8.09
CA ALA A 78 -2.57 2.37 -8.16
C ALA A 78 -2.18 3.08 -9.47
N THR A 79 -3.05 3.03 -10.50
CA THR A 79 -2.80 3.56 -11.84
C THR A 79 -3.73 4.73 -12.20
N TYR A 80 -5.03 4.59 -11.93
CA TYR A 80 -6.02 5.62 -12.28
C TYR A 80 -5.77 6.91 -11.50
N GLU A 81 -6.11 8.08 -12.05
CA GLU A 81 -5.77 9.37 -11.45
C GLU A 81 -4.25 9.58 -11.20
N GLY A 82 -3.42 8.94 -12.03
CA GLY A 82 -1.97 9.18 -12.17
C GLY A 82 -1.08 8.21 -11.39
N ASP A 83 -0.19 7.47 -12.07
CA ASP A 83 0.64 6.46 -11.41
C ASP A 83 1.60 7.06 -10.35
N PHE A 84 2.13 6.17 -9.49
CA PHE A 84 3.06 6.54 -8.42
C PHE A 84 4.25 7.37 -8.91
N VAL A 85 4.86 7.02 -10.05
CA VAL A 85 6.05 7.70 -10.56
C VAL A 85 5.69 9.11 -11.03
N VAL A 86 4.60 9.25 -11.79
CA VAL A 86 4.14 10.56 -12.29
C VAL A 86 3.75 11.49 -11.14
N LEU A 87 3.01 11.02 -10.15
CA LEU A 87 2.67 11.83 -8.98
C LEU A 87 3.90 12.18 -8.15
N SER A 88 4.88 11.27 -8.05
CA SER A 88 6.13 11.53 -7.33
C SER A 88 6.90 12.68 -7.96
N ILE A 89 6.88 12.84 -9.29
CA ILE A 89 7.51 13.99 -9.96
C ILE A 89 6.85 15.30 -9.52
N GLN A 90 5.51 15.35 -9.46
CA GLN A 90 4.77 16.55 -9.04
C GLN A 90 5.08 16.93 -7.60
N VAL A 91 5.06 15.94 -6.69
CA VAL A 91 5.36 16.13 -5.26
C VAL A 91 6.83 16.51 -5.06
N GLY A 92 7.75 15.80 -5.72
CA GLY A 92 9.18 16.04 -5.66
C GLY A 92 9.57 17.45 -6.07
N GLN A 93 8.97 17.98 -7.15
CA GLN A 93 9.17 19.37 -7.56
C GLN A 93 8.73 20.38 -6.48
N GLN A 94 7.58 20.16 -5.83
CA GLN A 94 7.11 21.04 -4.77
C GLN A 94 8.00 20.98 -3.51
N LEU A 95 8.51 19.79 -3.17
CA LEU A 95 9.47 19.62 -2.09
C LEU A 95 10.81 20.31 -2.39
N LEU A 96 11.34 20.17 -3.62
CA LEU A 96 12.54 20.90 -4.04
C LEU A 96 12.33 22.42 -3.98
N ASN A 97 11.16 22.91 -4.39
CA ASN A 97 10.82 24.33 -4.28
C ASN A 97 10.78 24.82 -2.83
N ALA A 98 10.30 23.99 -1.90
CA ALA A 98 10.32 24.28 -0.46
C ALA A 98 11.76 24.33 0.09
N VAL A 99 12.59 23.33 -0.24
CA VAL A 99 14.02 23.31 0.12
C VAL A 99 14.74 24.55 -0.44
N SER A 100 14.56 24.85 -1.73
CA SER A 100 15.15 26.03 -2.38
C SER A 100 14.70 27.34 -1.70
N SER A 101 13.43 27.44 -1.34
CA SER A 101 12.87 28.58 -0.63
C SER A 101 13.49 28.76 0.75
N LYS A 102 13.69 27.67 1.51
CA LYS A 102 14.37 27.67 2.80
C LYS A 102 15.85 28.06 2.67
N MET A 103 16.55 27.54 1.66
CA MET A 103 17.95 27.92 1.38
C MET A 103 18.11 29.39 1.01
N LYS A 104 17.07 30.03 0.46
CA LYS A 104 17.00 31.48 0.21
C LYS A 104 16.63 32.29 1.47
N GLY A 105 16.57 31.67 2.65
CA GLY A 105 16.30 32.33 3.93
C GLY A 105 14.81 32.46 4.30
N LYS A 106 13.89 31.85 3.55
CA LYS A 106 12.46 31.83 3.97
C LYS A 106 12.26 30.86 5.14
N THR A 107 11.37 31.24 6.06
CA THR A 107 11.10 30.49 7.31
C THR A 107 9.75 29.76 7.31
N SER A 108 8.87 30.03 6.35
CA SER A 108 7.60 29.33 6.17
C SER A 108 7.02 29.59 4.79
N ASN A 109 6.04 28.76 4.41
CA ASN A 109 5.16 29.04 3.28
C ASN A 109 3.70 28.76 3.69
N PRO A 110 2.88 29.81 3.92
CA PRO A 110 1.47 29.66 4.29
C PRO A 110 0.64 28.86 3.28
N LYS A 111 1.08 28.80 2.01
CA LYS A 111 0.39 28.06 0.94
C LYS A 111 0.62 26.56 0.95
N THR A 112 1.58 26.08 1.74
CA THR A 112 1.89 24.65 1.88
C THR A 112 2.19 24.27 3.34
N PRO A 113 1.20 24.30 4.25
CA PRO A 113 1.41 23.99 5.66
C PRO A 113 1.98 22.59 5.91
N SER A 114 1.62 21.59 5.09
CA SER A 114 2.18 20.23 5.15
C SER A 114 3.70 20.18 5.03
N LEU A 115 4.32 21.19 4.41
CA LEU A 115 5.76 21.29 4.18
C LEU A 115 6.49 22.11 5.26
N GLN A 116 5.79 22.56 6.31
CA GLN A 116 6.35 23.46 7.32
C GLN A 116 7.59 22.86 8.02
N TYR A 117 7.62 21.53 8.21
CA TYR A 117 8.77 20.83 8.82
C TYR A 117 10.08 20.96 7.99
N VAL A 118 9.99 21.26 6.70
CA VAL A 118 11.15 21.54 5.84
C VAL A 118 11.77 22.89 6.18
N TYR A 119 10.93 23.87 6.52
CA TYR A 119 11.39 25.21 6.88
C TYR A 119 11.91 25.29 8.32
N GLU A 120 11.45 24.42 9.22
CA GLU A 120 11.93 24.32 10.60
C GLU A 120 13.29 23.61 10.71
N TYR A 121 13.65 22.84 9.69
CA TYR A 121 14.91 22.13 9.65
C TYR A 121 16.10 23.07 9.45
N ASP A 122 17.17 22.81 10.19
CA ASP A 122 18.46 23.49 10.02
C ASP A 122 19.47 22.49 9.41
N PRO A 123 19.80 22.61 8.12
CA PRO A 123 20.77 21.73 7.47
C PRO A 123 22.22 22.01 7.90
N ALA A 124 22.51 23.17 8.50
CA ALA A 124 23.87 23.54 8.92
C ALA A 124 24.21 22.97 10.31
N LYS A 125 23.19 22.65 11.12
CA LYS A 125 23.37 22.08 12.45
C LYS A 125 23.70 20.58 12.33
N PRO A 126 24.82 20.11 12.91
CA PRO A 126 25.11 18.68 12.98
C PRO A 126 23.98 17.94 13.70
N GLN A 127 23.33 17.01 13.01
CA GLN A 127 22.36 16.11 13.62
C GLN A 127 23.13 14.97 14.29
N LEU A 128 23.17 15.00 15.62
CA LEU A 128 23.83 13.97 16.40
C LEU A 128 22.77 12.96 16.85
N PRO A 129 22.96 11.65 16.55
CA PRO A 129 22.04 10.64 17.01
C PRO A 129 22.05 10.53 18.53
N PRO A 130 20.93 10.12 19.14
CA PRO A 130 20.89 9.87 20.58
C PRO A 130 21.88 8.77 20.96
N LYS A 131 22.35 8.81 22.20
CA LYS A 131 23.22 7.76 22.73
C LYS A 131 22.43 6.44 22.77
N ALA A 132 23.09 5.34 22.42
CA ALA A 132 22.45 4.02 22.40
C ALA A 132 21.82 3.63 23.76
N ALA A 133 22.39 4.08 24.88
CA ALA A 133 21.84 3.85 26.22
C ALA A 133 20.50 4.54 26.48
N GLU A 134 20.21 5.63 25.77
CA GLU A 134 18.98 6.42 25.90
C GLU A 134 17.92 5.99 24.87
N LEU A 135 18.28 5.17 23.88
CA LEU A 135 17.39 4.85 22.77
C LEU A 135 16.13 4.09 23.23
N ASP A 136 16.26 3.10 24.13
CA ASP A 136 15.11 2.30 24.59
C ASP A 136 14.00 3.15 25.28
N SER A 137 14.37 4.27 25.93
CA SER A 137 13.38 5.20 26.50
C SER A 137 12.83 6.16 25.46
N LEU A 138 13.67 6.67 24.55
CA LEU A 138 13.26 7.55 23.45
C LEU A 138 12.30 6.86 22.47
N LEU A 139 12.49 5.57 22.20
CA LEU A 139 11.60 4.78 21.33
C LEU A 139 10.16 4.69 21.86
N GLN A 140 9.93 4.94 23.15
CA GLN A 140 8.58 5.00 23.73
C GLN A 140 7.95 6.40 23.65
N ASN A 141 8.74 7.41 23.25
CA ASN A 141 8.28 8.79 23.15
C ASN A 141 7.77 9.10 21.73
N HIS A 142 6.47 9.38 21.61
CA HIS A 142 5.84 9.70 20.32
C HIS A 142 6.37 10.98 19.69
N ASP A 143 6.80 11.98 20.47
CA ASP A 143 7.44 13.18 19.94
C ASP A 143 8.77 12.86 19.28
N PHE A 144 9.55 11.96 19.89
CA PHE A 144 10.80 11.48 19.31
C PHE A 144 10.56 10.73 17.99
N LEU A 145 9.56 9.84 17.94
CA LEU A 145 9.22 9.11 16.71
C LEU A 145 8.86 10.07 15.56
N MET A 146 8.05 11.10 15.86
CA MET A 146 7.68 12.14 14.89
C MET A 146 8.90 12.95 14.43
N ALA A 147 9.76 13.35 15.36
CA ALA A 147 10.98 14.10 15.05
C ALA A 147 11.94 13.26 14.18
N ALA A 148 12.06 11.95 14.44
CA ALA A 148 12.88 11.04 13.66
C ALA A 148 12.36 10.91 12.22
N LEU A 149 11.05 10.75 12.01
CA LEU A 149 10.44 10.73 10.68
C LEU A 149 10.66 12.04 9.90
N LYS A 150 10.48 13.18 10.57
CA LYS A 150 10.71 14.51 9.97
C LYS A 150 12.19 14.74 9.66
N SER A 151 13.10 14.32 10.54
CA SER A 151 14.55 14.39 10.31
C SER A 151 14.96 13.55 9.10
N ARG A 152 14.47 12.30 9.00
CA ARG A 152 14.70 11.43 7.84
C ARG A 152 14.16 12.07 6.55
N ALA A 153 12.93 12.59 6.57
CA ALA A 153 12.35 13.22 5.39
C ALA A 153 13.18 14.44 4.94
N ASN A 154 13.58 15.30 5.86
CA ASN A 154 14.45 16.43 5.55
C ASN A 154 15.80 15.99 5.00
N TYR A 155 16.47 15.02 5.62
CA TYR A 155 17.72 14.48 5.09
C TYR A 155 17.59 14.05 3.62
N VAL A 156 16.55 13.27 3.30
CA VAL A 156 16.28 12.82 1.92
C VAL A 156 16.02 14.02 1.00
N HIS A 157 15.17 14.97 1.40
CA HIS A 157 14.84 16.12 0.55
C HIS A 157 16.04 17.00 0.23
N TYR A 158 16.91 17.24 1.21
CA TYR A 158 18.12 18.04 1.03
C TYR A 158 19.18 17.30 0.22
N ALA A 159 19.37 16.00 0.45
CA ALA A 159 20.27 15.18 -0.36
C ALA A 159 19.81 15.13 -1.82
N SER A 160 18.51 14.93 -2.06
CA SER A 160 17.92 14.98 -3.39
C SER A 160 18.02 16.34 -4.05
N ALA A 161 17.90 17.44 -3.28
CA ALA A 161 18.10 18.79 -3.80
C ALA A 161 19.55 19.04 -4.23
N GLN A 162 20.52 18.49 -3.50
CA GLN A 162 21.93 18.56 -3.87
C GLN A 162 22.19 17.80 -5.18
N ILE A 163 21.73 16.55 -5.28
CA ILE A 163 21.85 15.75 -6.50
C ILE A 163 21.22 16.47 -7.70
N PHE A 164 20.01 17.01 -7.51
CA PHE A 164 19.34 17.78 -8.55
C PHE A 164 20.15 19.01 -8.99
N GLN A 165 20.79 19.71 -8.06
CA GLN A 165 21.64 20.85 -8.39
C GLN A 165 22.91 20.43 -9.15
N GLU A 166 23.52 19.30 -8.79
CA GLU A 166 24.68 18.73 -9.48
C GLU A 166 24.33 18.34 -10.92
N GLU A 167 23.19 17.69 -11.14
CA GLU A 167 22.68 17.32 -12.46
C GLU A 167 22.34 18.54 -13.33
N VAL A 168 21.71 19.57 -12.75
CA VAL A 168 21.45 20.84 -13.45
C VAL A 168 22.76 21.53 -13.85
N ALA A 169 23.79 21.48 -12.98
CA ALA A 169 25.10 22.04 -13.27
C ALA A 169 25.80 21.27 -14.41
N ALA A 170 25.75 19.93 -14.38
CA ALA A 170 26.28 19.07 -15.44
C ALA A 170 25.59 19.32 -16.80
N ALA A 171 24.30 19.63 -16.80
CA ALA A 171 23.53 19.99 -17.98
C ALA A 171 23.75 21.45 -18.46
N GLY A 172 24.75 22.16 -17.95
CA GLY A 172 25.05 23.55 -18.33
C GLY A 172 24.01 24.56 -17.84
N GLY A 173 23.34 24.28 -16.72
CA GLY A 173 22.35 25.16 -16.10
C GLY A 173 20.96 25.12 -16.75
N LYS A 174 20.73 24.22 -17.70
CA LYS A 174 19.41 24.03 -18.32
C LYS A 174 18.61 23.03 -17.52
N MET A 175 17.45 23.46 -17.02
CA MET A 175 16.43 22.56 -16.47
C MET A 175 15.66 21.95 -17.64
N GLY A 176 16.13 20.81 -18.14
CA GLY A 176 15.48 20.06 -19.21
C GLY A 176 14.61 18.91 -18.70
N PRO A 177 13.74 18.35 -19.57
CA PRO A 177 13.03 17.09 -19.26
C PRO A 177 13.98 15.94 -18.93
N GLU A 178 15.16 15.90 -19.56
CA GLU A 178 16.20 14.89 -19.30
C GLU A 178 16.75 14.97 -17.88
N THR A 179 17.01 16.18 -17.36
CA THR A 179 17.46 16.36 -15.97
C THR A 179 16.43 15.89 -14.96
N LEU A 180 15.14 16.15 -15.24
CA LEU A 180 14.04 15.65 -14.40
C LEU A 180 13.91 14.13 -14.45
N ASP A 181 14.28 13.50 -15.57
CA ASP A 181 14.29 12.04 -15.73
C ASP A 181 15.37 11.39 -14.85
N THR A 182 16.57 11.97 -14.84
CA THR A 182 17.70 11.47 -14.03
C THR A 182 17.39 11.46 -12.54
N VAL A 183 16.61 12.42 -12.04
CA VAL A 183 16.28 12.54 -10.60
C VAL A 183 14.94 11.93 -10.18
N LYS A 184 14.30 11.12 -11.06
CA LYS A 184 12.99 10.52 -10.75
C LYS A 184 13.03 9.60 -9.53
N ILE A 185 14.14 8.88 -9.35
CA ILE A 185 14.32 7.96 -8.23
C ILE A 185 14.32 8.75 -6.91
N GLU A 186 15.00 9.89 -6.88
CA GLU A 186 15.03 10.83 -5.76
C GLU A 186 13.62 11.35 -5.46
N PHE A 187 12.85 11.74 -6.48
CA PHE A 187 11.47 12.18 -6.29
C PHE A 187 10.56 11.09 -5.69
N MET A 188 10.72 9.84 -6.12
CA MET A 188 10.00 8.71 -5.53
C MET A 188 10.35 8.54 -4.04
N ARG A 189 11.65 8.61 -3.70
CA ARG A 189 12.13 8.52 -2.30
C ARG A 189 11.62 9.66 -1.43
N MET A 190 11.69 10.89 -1.94
CA MET A 190 11.14 12.10 -1.30
C MET A 190 9.64 11.94 -1.04
N THR A 191 8.88 11.42 -2.02
CA THR A 191 7.43 11.24 -1.91
C THR A 191 7.07 10.22 -0.82
N TYR A 192 7.76 9.07 -0.74
CA TYR A 192 7.59 8.14 0.37
C TYR A 192 7.90 8.79 1.72
N ALA A 193 9.04 9.48 1.83
CA ALA A 193 9.45 10.11 3.07
C ALA A 193 8.44 11.17 3.56
N HIS A 194 7.93 11.98 2.63
CA HIS A 194 6.91 12.96 2.94
C HIS A 194 5.57 12.31 3.32
N ALA A 195 5.15 11.25 2.63
CA ALA A 195 3.91 10.54 2.94
C ALA A 195 3.91 9.96 4.35
N TYR A 196 5.02 9.38 4.81
CA TYR A 196 5.10 8.87 6.18
C TYR A 196 5.00 9.97 7.23
N VAL A 197 5.59 11.15 6.98
CA VAL A 197 5.40 12.32 7.84
C VAL A 197 3.91 12.68 7.91
N LEU A 198 3.23 12.82 6.77
CA LEU A 198 1.78 13.11 6.72
C LEU A 198 0.95 12.07 7.47
N TYR A 199 1.16 10.78 7.21
CA TYR A 199 0.43 9.71 7.91
C TYR A 199 0.64 9.79 9.42
N SER A 200 1.88 10.04 9.86
CA SER A 200 2.20 10.13 11.28
C SER A 200 1.59 11.39 11.94
N ASP A 201 1.59 12.54 11.26
CA ASP A 201 1.01 13.78 11.78
C ASP A 201 -0.52 13.64 11.93
N PHE A 202 -1.23 13.15 10.91
CA PHE A 202 -2.68 12.94 10.99
C PHE A 202 -3.08 11.87 12.00
N PHE A 203 -2.30 10.78 12.10
CA PHE A 203 -2.56 9.74 13.10
C PHE A 203 -2.36 10.32 14.51
N LYS A 204 -1.25 11.03 14.76
CA LYS A 204 -1.01 11.66 16.05
C LYS A 204 -2.09 12.67 16.43
N GLN A 205 -2.53 13.52 15.49
CA GLN A 205 -3.63 14.44 15.72
C GLN A 205 -4.89 13.69 16.18
N ARG A 206 -5.27 12.62 15.46
CA ARG A 206 -6.44 11.82 15.82
C ARG A 206 -6.27 11.12 17.17
N LEU A 207 -5.06 10.68 17.49
CA LEU A 207 -4.74 10.05 18.75
C LEU A 207 -4.97 11.02 19.92
N THR A 208 -4.47 12.24 19.83
CA THR A 208 -4.68 13.30 20.84
C THR A 208 -6.16 13.61 21.06
N GLU A 209 -6.97 13.67 19.99
CA GLU A 209 -8.43 13.83 20.12
C GLU A 209 -9.04 12.65 20.91
N LEU A 210 -8.63 11.42 20.59
CA LEU A 210 -9.17 10.20 21.19
C LEU A 210 -8.74 9.98 22.64
N GLU A 211 -7.60 10.53 23.07
CA GLU A 211 -7.18 10.48 24.47
C GLU A 211 -8.22 11.11 25.41
N THR A 212 -8.93 12.15 24.93
CA THR A 212 -10.01 12.80 25.68
C THR A 212 -11.36 12.10 25.50
N GLN A 213 -11.66 11.63 24.28
CA GLN A 213 -12.97 11.05 23.94
C GLN A 213 -13.12 9.60 24.41
N SER A 214 -12.09 8.78 24.19
CA SER A 214 -12.11 7.33 24.39
C SER A 214 -10.72 6.82 24.79
N PRO A 215 -10.29 7.01 26.05
CA PRO A 215 -8.93 6.68 26.50
C PRO A 215 -8.52 5.22 26.25
N LYS A 216 -9.45 4.28 26.38
CA LYS A 216 -9.21 2.84 26.14
C LYS A 216 -8.93 2.53 24.66
N VAL A 217 -9.61 3.22 23.74
CA VAL A 217 -9.36 3.07 22.31
C VAL A 217 -8.04 3.73 21.95
N ALA A 218 -7.79 4.92 22.51
CA ALA A 218 -6.53 5.62 22.34
C ALA A 218 -5.35 4.72 22.75
N SER A 219 -5.40 4.05 23.91
CA SER A 219 -4.30 3.18 24.36
C SER A 219 -3.98 2.03 23.39
N VAL A 220 -4.99 1.44 22.74
CA VAL A 220 -4.75 0.40 21.72
C VAL A 220 -4.19 1.00 20.44
N LEU A 221 -4.73 2.13 19.99
CA LEU A 221 -4.24 2.83 18.80
C LEU A 221 -2.82 3.39 18.97
N LYS A 222 -2.38 3.70 20.19
CA LYS A 222 -0.96 4.03 20.49
C LYS A 222 -0.03 2.91 20.07
N LEU A 223 -0.38 1.65 20.37
CA LEU A 223 0.42 0.49 19.99
C LEU A 223 0.53 0.38 18.46
N VAL A 224 -0.58 0.59 17.75
CA VAL A 224 -0.63 0.56 16.28
C VAL A 224 0.16 1.71 15.65
N PHE A 225 0.07 2.92 16.23
CA PHE A 225 0.85 4.08 15.81
C PHE A 225 2.35 3.83 15.96
N GLU A 226 2.77 3.33 17.13
CA GLU A 226 4.16 2.98 17.37
C GLU A 226 4.62 1.91 16.38
N LEU A 227 3.86 0.82 16.22
CA LEU A 227 4.20 -0.25 15.28
C LEU A 227 4.38 0.31 13.86
N PHE A 228 3.49 1.20 13.41
CA PHE A 228 3.63 1.88 12.12
C PHE A 228 4.96 2.65 12.02
N CYS A 229 5.28 3.52 12.99
CA CYS A 229 6.54 4.25 13.00
C CYS A 229 7.75 3.31 12.95
N PHE A 230 7.73 2.22 13.73
CA PHE A 230 8.83 1.25 13.73
C PHE A 230 8.95 0.47 12.43
N THR A 231 7.84 0.11 11.79
CA THR A 231 7.89 -0.55 10.47
C THR A 231 8.48 0.36 9.39
N VAL A 232 8.25 1.67 9.48
CA VAL A 232 8.87 2.65 8.57
C VAL A 232 10.36 2.84 8.89
N MET A 233 10.76 2.73 10.16
CA MET A 233 12.17 2.83 10.57
C MET A 233 12.98 1.54 10.31
N ASP A 234 12.31 0.39 10.18
CA ASP A 234 12.96 -0.88 9.91
C ASP A 234 13.34 -1.04 8.44
N GLN A 235 14.47 -1.70 8.19
CA GLN A 235 14.98 -1.92 6.84
C GLN A 235 14.12 -2.88 6.01
N SER A 236 13.38 -3.78 6.64
CA SER A 236 12.70 -4.89 5.95
C SER A 236 11.33 -4.50 5.38
N TYR A 237 10.74 -3.42 5.88
CA TYR A 237 9.36 -3.04 5.60
C TYR A 237 9.22 -1.67 4.91
N ASP A 238 10.26 -0.83 4.92
CA ASP A 238 10.23 0.41 4.16
C ASP A 238 10.57 0.20 2.68
N VAL A 239 9.65 0.61 1.80
CA VAL A 239 9.81 0.60 0.34
C VAL A 239 10.76 1.72 -0.14
N GLY A 240 11.10 2.68 0.75
CA GLY A 240 11.71 3.96 0.36
C GLY A 240 13.18 4.20 0.70
N CYS A 241 13.83 3.41 1.58
CA CYS A 241 15.29 3.31 1.88
C CYS A 241 15.64 2.94 3.35
N GLY A 242 14.64 2.74 4.22
CA GLY A 242 14.77 2.02 5.50
C GLY A 242 15.71 2.65 6.53
N PHE A 243 16.20 1.82 7.45
CA PHE A 243 17.02 2.22 8.61
C PHE A 243 18.24 3.09 8.26
N GLY A 244 18.85 2.89 7.09
CA GLY A 244 20.04 3.62 6.65
C GLY A 244 19.83 5.13 6.54
N ASP A 245 18.67 5.56 6.03
CA ASP A 245 18.34 6.99 5.92
C ASP A 245 18.19 7.64 7.30
N PHE A 246 17.66 6.91 8.29
CA PHE A 246 17.54 7.43 9.66
C PHE A 246 18.90 7.59 10.33
N VAL A 247 19.84 6.69 10.05
CA VAL A 247 21.22 6.80 10.53
C VAL A 247 21.92 7.98 9.86
N ALA A 248 21.79 8.11 8.54
CA ALA A 248 22.40 9.19 7.77
C ALA A 248 21.81 10.57 8.15
N ALA A 249 20.53 10.63 8.50
CA ALA A 249 19.87 11.81 9.05
C ALA A 249 20.28 12.14 10.50
N GLY A 250 21.08 11.30 11.16
CA GLY A 250 21.40 11.43 12.58
C GLY A 250 20.18 11.27 13.50
N ALA A 251 19.09 10.67 13.02
CA ALA A 251 17.88 10.43 13.81
C ALA A 251 17.99 9.18 14.68
N LEU A 252 18.71 8.16 14.21
CA LEU A 252 18.95 6.91 14.92
C LEU A 252 20.45 6.59 14.95
N PRO A 253 20.97 5.97 16.02
CA PRO A 253 22.35 5.51 16.05
C PRO A 253 22.51 4.25 15.18
N ALA A 254 23.67 4.09 14.54
CA ALA A 254 23.94 2.97 13.62
C ALA A 254 23.77 1.57 14.26
N ASN A 255 24.02 1.45 15.57
CA ASN A 255 23.84 0.21 16.34
C ASN A 255 22.44 0.07 16.96
N GLY A 256 21.50 0.97 16.65
CA GLY A 256 20.15 1.01 17.21
C GLY A 256 19.19 -0.04 16.66
N GLN A 257 19.51 -0.69 15.53
CA GLN A 257 18.60 -1.63 14.86
C GLN A 257 18.11 -2.77 15.78
N GLY A 258 18.98 -3.28 16.65
CA GLY A 258 18.61 -4.31 17.62
C GLY A 258 17.55 -3.86 18.62
N GLN A 259 17.60 -2.59 19.06
CA GLN A 259 16.60 -1.99 19.96
C GLN A 259 15.25 -1.84 19.26
N LEU A 260 15.26 -1.35 18.01
CA LEU A 260 14.04 -1.27 17.18
C LEU A 260 13.38 -2.65 17.02
N LEU A 261 14.15 -3.67 16.64
CA LEU A 261 13.63 -5.03 16.45
C LEU A 261 13.05 -5.62 17.74
N ARG A 262 13.69 -5.37 18.89
CA ARG A 262 13.13 -5.77 20.20
C ARG A 262 11.80 -5.08 20.47
N ARG A 263 11.69 -3.77 20.20
CA ARG A 263 10.45 -3.03 20.40
C ARG A 263 9.33 -3.51 19.47
N ILE A 264 9.62 -3.76 18.19
CA ILE A 264 8.66 -4.35 17.24
C ILE A 264 8.14 -5.69 17.75
N LYS A 265 9.02 -6.60 18.17
CA LYS A 265 8.62 -7.91 18.71
C LYS A 265 7.74 -7.79 19.95
N GLN A 266 7.99 -6.80 20.81
CA GLN A 266 7.15 -6.53 21.97
C GLN A 266 5.77 -6.01 21.54
N LEU A 267 5.72 -5.01 20.66
CA LEU A 267 4.47 -4.44 20.16
C LEU A 267 3.60 -5.48 19.45
N LEU A 268 4.19 -6.39 18.67
CA LEU A 268 3.45 -7.48 18.03
C LEU A 268 2.78 -8.40 19.06
N LYS A 269 3.42 -8.67 20.20
CA LYS A 269 2.80 -9.42 21.31
C LYS A 269 1.67 -8.64 21.96
N ASP A 270 1.88 -7.34 22.18
CA ASP A 270 0.90 -6.47 22.84
C ASP A 270 -0.34 -6.22 21.97
N ILE A 271 -0.18 -6.16 20.64
CA ILE A 271 -1.28 -5.98 19.67
C ILE A 271 -2.03 -7.30 19.40
N ARG A 272 -1.36 -8.46 19.52
CA ARG A 272 -1.95 -9.78 19.24
C ARG A 272 -3.34 -10.03 19.87
N PRO A 273 -3.62 -9.70 21.15
CA PRO A 273 -4.96 -9.88 21.74
C PRO A 273 -6.00 -8.92 21.17
N HIS A 274 -5.58 -7.80 20.57
CA HIS A 274 -6.45 -6.79 19.98
C HIS A 274 -6.64 -6.95 18.47
N ALA A 275 -5.90 -7.86 17.82
CA ALA A 275 -5.89 -8.01 16.36
C ALA A 275 -7.28 -8.25 15.76
N VAL A 276 -8.08 -9.16 16.34
CA VAL A 276 -9.45 -9.45 15.87
C VAL A 276 -10.39 -8.27 16.15
N PRO A 277 -10.49 -7.72 17.39
CA PRO A 277 -11.29 -6.52 17.64
C PRO A 277 -10.94 -5.29 16.77
N LEU A 278 -9.67 -5.12 16.40
CA LEU A 278 -9.23 -4.03 15.54
C LEU A 278 -9.77 -4.17 14.11
N VAL A 279 -9.84 -5.40 13.58
CA VAL A 279 -10.44 -5.64 12.26
C VAL A 279 -11.97 -5.63 12.32
N ASP A 280 -12.58 -6.13 13.40
CA ASP A 280 -14.03 -6.05 13.64
C ASP A 280 -14.52 -4.60 13.77
N GLY A 281 -13.66 -3.69 14.24
CA GLY A 281 -13.97 -2.26 14.36
C GLY A 281 -14.30 -1.57 13.02
N TRP A 282 -13.96 -2.17 11.88
CA TRP A 282 -14.38 -1.71 10.56
C TRP A 282 -15.84 -2.06 10.24
N ASN A 283 -16.42 -3.00 10.99
CA ASN A 283 -17.81 -3.43 10.88
C ASN A 283 -18.21 -3.80 9.43
N ILE A 284 -17.35 -4.57 8.76
CA ILE A 284 -17.56 -5.03 7.39
C ILE A 284 -18.41 -6.30 7.43
N PRO A 285 -19.63 -6.30 6.85
CA PRO A 285 -20.49 -7.47 6.88
C PRO A 285 -20.00 -8.57 5.94
N ASP A 286 -20.26 -9.84 6.29
CA ASP A 286 -19.82 -11.02 5.53
C ASP A 286 -20.19 -10.98 4.04
N PHE A 287 -21.36 -10.43 3.68
CA PHE A 287 -21.77 -10.32 2.27
C PHE A 287 -20.90 -9.34 1.47
N LEU A 288 -20.37 -8.30 2.12
CA LEU A 288 -19.47 -7.33 1.49
C LEU A 288 -18.03 -7.85 1.48
N LEU A 289 -17.61 -8.47 2.58
CA LEU A 289 -16.30 -9.11 2.67
C LEU A 289 -16.17 -10.31 1.72
N ASN A 290 -17.29 -10.97 1.40
CA ASN A 290 -17.41 -12.05 0.43
C ASN A 290 -16.24 -13.05 0.49
N SER A 291 -15.94 -13.53 1.70
CA SER A 291 -14.80 -14.39 1.99
C SER A 291 -15.21 -15.53 2.90
N VAL A 292 -14.92 -16.78 2.49
CA VAL A 292 -15.13 -17.95 3.35
C VAL A 292 -14.10 -18.04 4.49
N LEU A 293 -12.92 -17.43 4.31
CA LEU A 293 -11.84 -17.42 5.30
C LEU A 293 -12.02 -16.28 6.32
N GLY A 294 -12.61 -15.16 5.89
CA GLY A 294 -12.81 -13.96 6.69
C GLY A 294 -14.16 -13.87 7.40
N ARG A 295 -14.95 -14.96 7.44
CA ARG A 295 -16.28 -14.95 8.06
C ARG A 295 -16.25 -14.51 9.52
N TYR A 296 -17.21 -13.69 9.91
CA TYR A 296 -17.34 -13.18 11.27
C TYR A 296 -17.47 -14.31 12.32
N ASP A 297 -18.16 -15.40 12.01
CA ASP A 297 -18.38 -16.52 12.93
C ASP A 297 -17.20 -17.50 13.04
N GLY A 298 -16.16 -17.33 12.21
CA GLY A 298 -14.98 -18.21 12.20
C GLY A 298 -15.24 -19.64 11.70
N ARG A 299 -16.42 -19.95 11.15
CA ARG A 299 -16.76 -21.30 10.62
C ARG A 299 -16.17 -21.52 9.23
N VAL A 300 -14.85 -21.50 9.15
CA VAL A 300 -14.08 -21.49 7.90
C VAL A 300 -14.22 -22.82 7.14
N TYR A 301 -13.94 -23.95 7.77
CA TYR A 301 -13.85 -25.24 7.07
C TYR A 301 -15.19 -25.74 6.51
N GLU A 302 -16.27 -25.56 7.27
CA GLU A 302 -17.63 -25.89 6.82
C GLU A 302 -18.01 -25.03 5.62
N SER A 303 -17.80 -23.72 5.72
CA SER A 303 -18.10 -22.78 4.63
C SER A 303 -17.25 -23.03 3.38
N LEU A 304 -16.00 -23.42 3.56
CA LEU A 304 -15.11 -23.79 2.45
C LEU A 304 -15.63 -25.05 1.74
N TYR A 305 -16.02 -26.08 2.49
CA TYR A 305 -16.59 -27.29 1.92
C TYR A 305 -17.91 -27.01 1.19
N GLU A 306 -18.83 -26.25 1.80
CA GLU A 306 -20.09 -25.85 1.14
C GLU A 306 -19.83 -25.02 -0.12
N SER A 307 -18.85 -24.12 -0.10
CA SER A 307 -18.46 -23.36 -1.30
C SER A 307 -17.98 -24.27 -2.43
N THR A 308 -17.25 -25.35 -2.13
CA THR A 308 -16.78 -26.27 -3.18
C THR A 308 -17.90 -27.08 -3.81
N LYS A 309 -18.96 -27.44 -3.07
CA LYS A 309 -20.12 -28.14 -3.63
C LYS A 309 -20.87 -27.30 -4.68
N ASN A 310 -20.84 -25.98 -4.52
CA ASN A 310 -21.51 -25.05 -5.43
C ASN A 310 -20.68 -24.68 -6.66
N GLU A 311 -19.47 -25.23 -6.81
CA GLU A 311 -18.65 -25.01 -8.00
C GLU A 311 -19.32 -25.71 -9.21
N PRO A 312 -19.53 -25.02 -10.35
CA PRO A 312 -20.16 -25.61 -11.53
C PRO A 312 -19.51 -26.90 -12.02
N LEU A 313 -18.21 -27.07 -11.79
CA LEU A 313 -17.48 -28.29 -12.16
C LEU A 313 -17.97 -29.53 -11.39
N ASN A 314 -18.56 -29.34 -10.21
CA ASN A 314 -19.04 -30.41 -9.34
C ASN A 314 -20.53 -30.72 -9.53
N GLU A 315 -21.20 -30.14 -10.54
CA GLU A 315 -22.60 -30.46 -10.89
C GLU A 315 -22.77 -31.92 -11.33
N THR A 316 -21.74 -32.49 -11.94
CA THR A 316 -21.72 -33.88 -12.40
C THR A 316 -20.47 -34.59 -11.89
N ASP A 317 -20.61 -35.82 -11.40
CA ASP A 317 -19.47 -36.63 -10.95
C ASP A 317 -18.44 -36.92 -12.05
N ILE A 318 -18.88 -37.01 -13.31
CA ILE A 318 -18.04 -37.28 -14.47
C ILE A 318 -18.20 -36.15 -15.47
N SER A 319 -17.11 -35.41 -15.73
CA SER A 319 -17.12 -34.31 -16.68
C SER A 319 -17.27 -34.80 -18.12
N GLU A 320 -17.91 -33.98 -18.98
CA GLU A 320 -18.07 -34.30 -20.40
C GLU A 320 -16.73 -34.52 -21.13
N GLY A 321 -15.67 -33.84 -20.67
CA GLY A 321 -14.31 -34.02 -21.17
C GLY A 321 -13.77 -35.44 -21.00
N TYR A 322 -14.23 -36.19 -20.01
CA TYR A 322 -13.90 -37.60 -19.87
C TYR A 322 -14.39 -38.42 -21.07
N TYR A 323 -15.67 -38.30 -21.41
CA TYR A 323 -16.27 -39.06 -22.52
C TYR A 323 -15.71 -38.63 -23.88
N LYS A 324 -15.40 -37.34 -24.06
CA LYS A 324 -14.86 -36.86 -25.33
C LYS A 324 -13.40 -37.24 -25.54
N HIS A 325 -12.59 -37.25 -24.48
CA HIS A 325 -11.13 -37.26 -24.62
C HIS A 325 -10.43 -38.32 -23.76
N LEU A 326 -10.74 -38.40 -22.47
CA LEU A 326 -9.97 -39.24 -21.55
C LEU A 326 -10.30 -40.72 -21.66
N GLN A 327 -11.56 -41.08 -21.95
CA GLN A 327 -11.97 -42.48 -21.96
C GLN A 327 -11.25 -43.29 -23.03
N TYR A 328 -10.93 -42.71 -24.19
CA TYR A 328 -10.21 -43.40 -25.26
C TYR A 328 -8.69 -43.47 -25.01
N LEU A 329 -8.15 -42.62 -24.14
CA LEU A 329 -6.74 -42.70 -23.70
C LEU A 329 -6.57 -43.81 -22.67
N LEU A 330 -7.50 -43.90 -21.73
CA LEU A 330 -7.49 -44.92 -20.66
C LEU A 330 -7.97 -46.29 -21.18
N HIS A 331 -8.90 -46.30 -22.13
CA HIS A 331 -9.51 -47.48 -22.74
C HIS A 331 -9.53 -47.36 -24.29
N PRO A 332 -8.38 -47.55 -24.96
CA PRO A 332 -8.28 -47.44 -26.43
C PRO A 332 -9.25 -48.35 -27.19
N GLU A 333 -9.62 -49.49 -26.62
CA GLU A 333 -10.60 -50.43 -27.15
C GLU A 333 -12.00 -49.81 -27.35
N ARG A 334 -12.37 -48.79 -26.58
CA ARG A 334 -13.66 -48.12 -26.76
C ARG A 334 -13.72 -47.34 -28.07
N LYS A 335 -12.57 -46.87 -28.57
CA LYS A 335 -12.50 -46.12 -29.82
C LYS A 335 -12.80 -47.01 -31.01
N SER A 336 -12.28 -48.23 -31.02
CA SER A 336 -12.57 -49.21 -32.07
C SER A 336 -14.00 -49.73 -31.97
N GLN A 337 -14.54 -49.90 -30.76
CA GLN A 337 -15.94 -50.28 -30.54
C GLN A 337 -16.92 -49.21 -31.04
N ASP A 338 -16.69 -47.93 -30.72
CA ASP A 338 -17.53 -46.83 -31.19
C ASP A 338 -17.43 -46.65 -32.72
N GLN A 339 -16.24 -46.82 -33.30
CA GLN A 339 -16.04 -46.80 -34.75
C GLN A 339 -16.76 -47.98 -35.44
N ALA A 340 -16.70 -49.17 -34.86
CA ALA A 340 -17.41 -50.35 -35.36
C ALA A 340 -18.93 -50.19 -35.24
N ALA A 341 -19.42 -49.63 -34.14
CA ALA A 341 -20.83 -49.33 -33.93
C ALA A 341 -21.34 -48.27 -34.93
N ALA A 342 -20.58 -47.20 -35.15
CA ALA A 342 -20.92 -46.16 -36.15
C ALA A 342 -20.96 -46.72 -37.58
N ALA A 343 -20.04 -47.63 -37.94
CA ALA A 343 -20.03 -48.29 -39.25
C ALA A 343 -21.24 -49.23 -39.43
N SER A 344 -21.72 -49.86 -38.37
CA SER A 344 -22.91 -50.74 -38.40
C SER A 344 -24.25 -49.99 -38.46
N ALA A 345 -24.27 -48.71 -38.07
CA ALA A 345 -25.47 -47.88 -38.03
C ALA A 345 -25.69 -47.01 -39.29
N ALA A 346 -24.77 -47.03 -40.26
CA ALA A 346 -24.91 -46.30 -41.51
C ALA A 346 -25.97 -46.97 -42.42
N PRO A 347 -26.96 -46.23 -42.97
CA PRO A 347 -28.01 -46.83 -43.80
C PRO A 347 -27.42 -47.38 -45.11
N ALA A 348 -27.84 -48.59 -45.48
CA ALA A 348 -27.40 -49.26 -46.71
C ALA A 348 -27.69 -48.39 -47.95
N PRO A 349 -26.79 -48.34 -48.95
CA PRO A 349 -27.02 -47.55 -50.15
C PRO A 349 -28.24 -48.10 -50.92
N PRO A 350 -29.03 -47.23 -51.57
CA PRO A 350 -30.26 -47.65 -52.22
C PRO A 350 -29.96 -48.64 -53.35
N SER A 351 -30.63 -49.79 -53.32
CA SER A 351 -30.47 -50.85 -54.32
C SER A 351 -30.87 -50.32 -55.71
N ALA A 352 -29.95 -50.41 -56.68
CA ALA A 352 -30.21 -50.08 -58.07
C ALA A 352 -31.39 -50.89 -58.61
N GLY A 353 -32.51 -50.21 -58.86
CA GLY A 353 -33.71 -50.80 -59.44
C GLY A 353 -33.43 -51.32 -60.84
N ARG A 354 -33.71 -52.61 -61.07
CA ARG A 354 -33.80 -53.21 -62.40
C ARG A 354 -34.85 -52.45 -63.23
N ALA A 355 -34.41 -51.85 -64.33
CA ALA A 355 -35.30 -51.41 -65.39
C ALA A 355 -35.92 -52.63 -66.08
N ALA A 356 -37.24 -52.70 -66.10
CA ALA A 356 -38.00 -53.60 -66.97
C ALA A 356 -38.68 -52.76 -68.05
N LEU A 357 -38.46 -53.17 -69.30
CA LEU A 357 -39.18 -52.76 -70.51
C LEU A 357 -40.59 -53.36 -70.53
#